data_AF-A0A969WT56-F1
#
_entry.id   AF-A0A969WT56-F1
#
_cell.length_a   1.000
_cell.length_b   1.000
_cell.length_c   1.000
_cell.angle_alpha   90.00
_cell.angle_beta   90.00
_cell.angle_gamma   90.00
#
_symmetry.space_group_name_H-M   'P 1'
#
loop_
_entity.id
_entity.type
_entity.pdbx_description
1 polymer ?
#
loop_
_entity_poly.entity_id
_entity_poly.type
_entity_poly.pdbx_seq_one_letter_code
_entity_poly.pdbx_strand_id
1 'polypeptide(L)'
;KQEIEDNLPSMLKAIELFKSHQVVIAGAPGIDEHFYDKILDQENASLIFGQTYNILAQANVALVTSGTATLETALLNVPQVVCYKTPVPKLIYWAFKNILHTPYISLVNLIANKEVVRELFAKFFTVENIHDETEKLLFDSKYRNKMLSEYKAIQKSLGTENASNKAANLIYNRLSK
;
A
#
# COMPACT_ATOMS: atom_id res chain seq x y z
N LYS A 1 8.50 1.50 13.29
CA LYS A 1 9.98 1.54 13.11
C LYS A 1 10.45 0.32 12.34
N GLN A 2 10.31 -0.91 12.87
CA GLN A 2 10.69 -2.15 12.18
C GLN A 2 10.16 -2.26 10.74
N GLU A 3 8.86 -2.01 10.52
CA GLU A 3 8.29 -2.06 9.16
C GLU A 3 8.96 -1.07 8.19
N ILE A 4 9.36 0.11 8.66
CA ILE A 4 10.04 1.11 7.84
C ILE A 4 11.47 0.64 7.55
N GLU A 5 12.21 0.20 8.57
CA GLU A 5 13.58 -0.36 8.42
C GLU A 5 13.62 -1.55 7.46
N ASP A 6 12.57 -2.38 7.50
CA ASP A 6 12.51 -3.58 6.68
C ASP A 6 12.18 -3.27 5.22
N ASN A 7 11.17 -2.42 4.98
CA ASN A 7 10.61 -2.22 3.64
C ASN A 7 11.27 -1.06 2.87
N LEU A 8 11.46 0.09 3.53
CA LEU A 8 11.84 1.35 2.88
C LEU A 8 13.16 1.26 2.10
N PRO A 9 14.24 0.63 2.59
CA PRO A 9 15.48 0.53 1.83
C PRO A 9 15.32 -0.21 0.50
N SER A 10 14.57 -1.30 0.47
CA SER A 10 14.32 -2.06 -0.76
C SER A 10 13.39 -1.31 -1.73
N MET A 11 12.42 -0.55 -1.20
CA MET A 11 11.55 0.31 -2.00
C MET A 11 12.35 1.44 -2.68
N LEU A 12 13.22 2.12 -1.93
CA LEU A 12 14.10 3.17 -2.47
C LEU A 12 15.07 2.61 -3.52
N LYS A 13 15.68 1.45 -3.24
CA LYS A 13 16.57 0.82 -4.20
C LYS A 13 15.86 0.45 -5.51
N ALA A 14 14.60 0.01 -5.41
CA ALA A 14 13.82 -0.39 -6.58
C ALA A 14 13.40 0.78 -7.48
N ILE A 15 13.38 2.00 -6.94
CA ILE A 15 12.94 3.19 -7.68
C ILE A 15 14.08 4.16 -8.04
N GLU A 16 15.32 3.82 -7.68
CA GLU A 16 16.53 4.62 -7.95
C GLU A 16 16.71 4.94 -9.44
N LEU A 17 16.25 4.06 -10.35
CA LEU A 17 16.39 4.22 -11.80
C LEU A 17 15.36 5.20 -12.41
N PHE A 18 14.28 5.56 -11.71
CA PHE A 18 13.25 6.45 -12.23
C PHE A 18 13.63 7.95 -12.09
N LYS A 19 14.71 8.37 -12.75
CA LYS A 19 15.28 9.73 -12.63
C LYS A 19 14.35 10.87 -13.09
N SER A 20 13.31 10.57 -13.86
CA SER A 20 12.30 11.55 -14.29
C SER A 20 11.19 11.81 -13.26
N HIS A 21 11.22 11.13 -12.11
CA HIS A 21 10.20 11.24 -11.06
C HIS A 21 10.82 11.75 -9.76
N GLN A 22 10.04 12.52 -9.02
CA GLN A 22 10.41 12.92 -7.67
C GLN A 22 10.04 11.81 -6.69
N VAL A 23 10.96 11.48 -5.79
CA VAL A 23 10.73 10.56 -4.69
C VAL A 23 10.30 11.35 -3.46
N VAL A 24 9.14 11.03 -2.91
CA VAL A 24 8.60 11.65 -1.70
C VAL A 24 8.22 10.57 -0.70
N ILE A 25 8.67 10.72 0.53
CA ILE A 25 8.38 9.83 1.65
C ILE A 25 7.41 10.55 2.57
N ALA A 26 6.23 9.95 2.76
CA ALA A 26 5.30 10.37 3.80
C ALA A 26 5.80 9.84 5.15
N GLY A 27 6.33 10.75 5.98
CA GLY A 27 6.83 10.41 7.31
C GLY A 27 5.71 9.92 8.23
N ALA A 28 5.94 8.79 8.89
CA ALA A 28 4.94 8.15 9.75
C ALA A 28 4.75 8.98 11.04
N PRO A 29 3.51 9.19 11.50
CA PRO A 29 3.24 9.91 12.75
C PRO A 29 3.98 9.30 13.94
N GLY A 30 4.64 10.14 14.74
CA GLY A 30 5.37 9.70 15.92
C GLY A 30 6.73 9.04 15.65
N ILE A 31 7.20 9.04 14.40
CA ILE A 31 8.58 8.67 14.05
C ILE A 31 9.39 9.94 13.85
N ASP A 32 10.52 10.01 14.55
CA ASP A 32 11.44 11.14 14.50
C ASP A 32 12.11 11.26 13.12
N GLU A 33 12.39 12.48 12.66
CA GLU A 33 13.08 12.73 11.40
C GLU A 33 14.46 12.07 11.34
N HIS A 34 15.23 12.10 12.43
CA HIS A 34 16.58 11.50 12.49
C HIS A 34 16.58 9.98 12.37
N PHE A 35 15.42 9.33 12.53
CA PHE A 35 15.28 7.91 12.23
C PHE A 35 15.41 7.66 10.71
N TYR A 36 14.90 8.57 9.90
CA TYR A 36 14.94 8.47 8.44
C TYR A 36 16.31 8.81 7.87
N ASP A 37 17.06 9.73 8.48
CA ASP A 37 18.42 10.11 8.01
C ASP A 37 19.31 8.88 7.78
N LYS A 38 19.25 7.90 8.69
CA LYS A 38 20.01 6.64 8.61
C LYS A 38 19.65 5.77 7.39
N ILE A 39 18.46 5.97 6.84
CA ILE A 39 17.93 5.24 5.70
C ILE A 39 18.12 6.05 4.41
N LEU A 40 18.05 7.38 4.49
CA LEU A 40 18.03 8.30 3.35
C LEU A 40 19.39 8.84 2.93
N ASP A 41 20.47 8.51 3.65
CA ASP A 41 21.82 9.09 3.59
C ASP A 41 22.49 9.21 2.19
N GLN A 42 21.85 8.70 1.12
CA GLN A 42 22.33 8.72 -0.27
C GLN A 42 21.21 8.93 -1.33
N GLU A 43 19.95 9.04 -0.93
CA GLU A 43 18.81 8.99 -1.86
C GLU A 43 18.20 10.39 -2.08
N ASN A 44 17.88 10.73 -3.33
CA ASN A 44 17.23 12.01 -3.68
C ASN A 44 15.73 11.97 -3.35
N ALA A 45 15.39 11.76 -2.08
CA ALA A 45 14.05 11.62 -1.56
C ALA A 45 13.69 12.76 -0.61
N SER A 46 12.51 13.36 -0.80
CA SER A 46 11.97 14.39 0.11
C SER A 46 11.15 13.73 1.21
N LEU A 47 11.47 14.01 2.48
CA LEU A 47 10.68 13.54 3.62
C LEU A 47 9.66 14.62 4.04
N ILE A 48 8.39 14.26 4.12
CA ILE A 48 7.31 15.19 4.48
C ILE A 48 6.40 14.54 5.53
N PHE A 49 6.21 15.22 6.66
CA PHE A 49 5.34 14.76 7.75
C PHE A 49 3.95 15.41 7.68
N GLY A 50 2.94 14.69 8.20
CA GLY A 50 1.59 15.22 8.41
C GLY A 50 0.78 15.52 7.13
N GLN A 51 1.32 15.21 5.95
CA GLN A 51 0.70 15.51 4.66
C GLN A 51 0.45 14.26 3.80
N THR A 52 0.33 13.07 4.40
CA THR A 52 0.20 11.80 3.69
C THR A 52 -0.85 11.82 2.57
N TYR A 53 -2.06 12.32 2.83
CA TYR A 53 -3.10 12.36 1.80
C TYR A 53 -2.81 13.36 0.67
N ASN A 54 -2.18 14.50 0.97
CA ASN A 54 -1.78 15.47 -0.06
C ASN A 54 -0.69 14.89 -0.96
N ILE A 55 0.28 14.19 -0.37
CA ILE A 55 1.36 13.50 -1.10
C ILE A 55 0.75 12.42 -1.99
N LEU A 56 -0.10 11.56 -1.43
CA LEU A 56 -0.77 10.50 -2.19
C LEU A 56 -1.59 11.06 -3.35
N ALA A 57 -2.41 12.09 -3.13
CA ALA A 57 -3.26 12.66 -4.15
C ALA A 57 -2.49 13.23 -5.36
N GLN A 58 -1.20 13.53 -5.20
CA GLN A 58 -0.31 14.02 -6.26
C GLN A 58 0.57 12.92 -6.86
N ALA A 59 0.65 11.75 -6.23
CA ALA A 59 1.55 10.68 -6.63
C ALA A 59 1.11 10.02 -7.95
N ASN A 60 2.07 9.78 -8.85
CA ASN A 60 1.81 9.00 -10.06
C ASN A 60 1.63 7.51 -9.73
N VAL A 61 2.42 6.99 -8.80
CA VAL A 61 2.40 5.63 -8.25
C VAL A 61 2.83 5.71 -6.79
N ALA A 62 2.27 4.88 -5.92
CA ALA A 62 2.63 4.77 -4.52
C ALA A 62 3.15 3.37 -4.18
N LEU A 63 4.32 3.29 -3.55
CA LEU A 63 4.78 2.07 -2.89
C LEU A 63 4.25 2.11 -1.46
N VAL A 64 3.39 1.16 -1.10
CA VAL A 64 2.68 1.18 0.18
C VAL A 64 2.87 -0.13 0.92
N THR A 65 2.98 -0.06 2.24
CA THR A 65 3.02 -1.27 3.07
C THR A 65 1.62 -1.83 3.31
N SER A 66 1.54 -3.06 3.82
CA SER A 66 0.25 -3.69 4.12
C SER A 66 -0.48 -2.98 5.26
N GLY A 67 -1.74 -2.62 5.05
CA GLY A 67 -2.56 -1.99 6.08
C GLY A 67 -3.67 -1.11 5.49
N THR A 68 -4.19 -0.20 6.31
CA THR A 68 -5.22 0.77 5.90
C THR A 68 -4.73 1.71 4.79
N ALA A 69 -3.42 2.00 4.76
CA ALA A 69 -2.80 2.80 3.71
C ALA A 69 -3.08 2.25 2.30
N THR A 70 -3.19 0.92 2.14
CA THR A 70 -3.52 0.31 0.84
C THR A 70 -4.91 0.75 0.36
N LEU A 71 -5.89 0.74 1.26
CA LEU A 71 -7.25 1.12 0.96
C LEU A 71 -7.37 2.63 0.74
N GLU A 72 -6.75 3.44 1.61
CA GLU A 72 -6.75 4.89 1.48
C GLU A 72 -6.15 5.34 0.14
N THR A 73 -5.05 4.71 -0.28
CA THR A 73 -4.40 4.96 -1.58
C THR A 73 -5.33 4.61 -2.75
N ALA A 74 -6.05 3.49 -2.66
CA ALA A 74 -7.04 3.11 -3.67
C ALA A 74 -8.25 4.06 -3.70
N LEU A 75 -8.71 4.54 -2.53
CA LEU A 75 -9.80 5.51 -2.43
C LEU A 75 -9.41 6.88 -3.00
N LEU A 76 -8.13 7.25 -2.94
CA LEU A 76 -7.58 8.44 -3.61
C LEU A 76 -7.33 8.23 -5.11
N ASN A 77 -7.68 7.07 -5.67
CA ASN A 77 -7.42 6.70 -7.07
C ASN A 77 -5.93 6.75 -7.46
N VAL A 78 -5.05 6.39 -6.53
CA VAL A 78 -3.60 6.38 -6.76
C VAL A 78 -3.14 4.95 -7.05
N PRO A 79 -2.53 4.66 -8.21
CA PRO A 79 -1.99 3.34 -8.48
C PRO A 79 -0.92 2.95 -7.46
N GLN A 80 -0.90 1.70 -7.03
CA GLN A 80 -0.06 1.29 -5.92
C GLN A 80 0.56 -0.08 -6.09
N VAL A 81 1.71 -0.28 -5.45
CA VAL A 81 2.36 -1.58 -5.24
C VAL A 81 2.35 -1.88 -3.75
N VAL A 82 1.87 -3.06 -3.36
CA VAL A 82 1.85 -3.46 -1.95
C VAL A 82 3.15 -4.19 -1.63
N CYS A 83 3.91 -3.63 -0.70
CA CYS A 83 5.25 -4.05 -0.32
C CYS A 83 5.24 -4.54 1.13
N TYR A 84 5.52 -5.83 1.37
CA TYR A 84 5.64 -6.34 2.74
C TYR A 84 6.74 -7.40 2.86
N LYS A 85 7.86 -6.98 3.44
CA LYS A 85 8.97 -7.83 3.79
C LYS A 85 8.64 -8.66 5.01
N THR A 86 9.02 -9.93 4.96
CA THR A 86 8.81 -10.87 6.06
C THR A 86 10.10 -11.60 6.40
N PRO A 87 10.34 -11.90 7.69
CA PRO A 87 11.43 -12.78 8.08
C PRO A 87 11.17 -14.18 7.51
N VAL A 88 12.22 -14.85 7.01
CA VAL A 88 12.14 -16.21 6.44
C VAL A 88 11.06 -16.36 5.33
N PRO A 89 11.23 -15.70 4.17
CA PRO A 89 10.19 -15.56 3.13
C PRO A 89 9.56 -16.87 2.65
N LYS A 90 10.35 -17.94 2.49
CA LYS A 90 9.85 -19.24 1.99
C LYS A 90 8.90 -19.90 2.99
N LEU A 91 9.22 -19.82 4.29
CA LEU A 91 8.39 -20.41 5.35
C LEU A 91 7.10 -19.62 5.52
N ILE A 92 7.19 -18.29 5.50
CA ILE A 92 6.02 -17.42 5.61
C ILE A 92 5.07 -17.61 4.42
N TYR A 93 5.59 -17.70 3.20
CA TYR A 93 4.76 -17.98 2.03
C TYR A 93 4.07 -19.36 2.13
N TRP A 94 4.79 -20.38 2.63
CA TRP A 94 4.20 -21.69 2.87
C TRP A 94 3.08 -21.63 3.92
N ALA A 95 3.30 -20.94 5.05
CA ALA A 95 2.29 -20.77 6.08
C ALA A 95 1.07 -20.01 5.55
N PHE A 96 1.28 -18.93 4.79
CA PHE A 96 0.21 -18.17 4.16
C PHE A 96 -0.65 -19.04 3.25
N LYS A 97 -0.02 -19.87 2.40
CA LYS A 97 -0.75 -20.73 1.46
C LYS A 97 -1.50 -21.89 2.13
N ASN A 98 -0.96 -22.45 3.22
CA ASN A 98 -1.46 -23.72 3.78
C ASN A 98 -2.22 -23.56 5.11
N ILE A 99 -2.05 -22.44 5.83
CA ILE A 99 -2.61 -22.25 7.17
C ILE A 99 -3.61 -21.09 7.18
N LEU A 100 -3.35 -20.02 6.42
CA LEU A 100 -4.26 -18.88 6.37
C LEU A 100 -5.39 -19.12 5.38
N HIS A 101 -6.62 -18.85 5.82
CA HIS A 101 -7.83 -19.02 5.03
C HIS A 101 -8.13 -17.85 4.09
N THR A 102 -7.33 -16.78 4.15
CA THR A 102 -7.54 -15.56 3.35
C THR A 102 -6.69 -15.58 2.08
N PRO A 103 -7.27 -15.37 0.88
CA PRO A 103 -6.53 -15.45 -0.37
C PRO A 103 -5.60 -14.25 -0.64
N TYR A 104 -5.78 -13.15 0.10
CA TYR A 104 -5.05 -11.88 -0.09
C TYR A 104 -4.65 -11.24 1.24
N ILE A 105 -3.67 -10.35 1.20
CA ILE A 105 -3.16 -9.61 2.36
C ILE A 105 -3.68 -8.18 2.38
N SER A 106 -3.75 -7.52 1.22
CA SER A 106 -4.20 -6.13 1.14
C SER A 106 -5.70 -6.04 1.29
N LEU A 107 -6.17 -4.97 1.97
CA LEU A 107 -7.60 -4.70 2.08
C LEU A 107 -8.25 -4.52 0.71
N VAL A 108 -7.51 -3.93 -0.24
CA VAL A 108 -7.96 -3.72 -1.62
C VAL A 108 -8.34 -5.05 -2.29
N ASN A 109 -7.45 -6.03 -2.27
CA ASN A 109 -7.70 -7.33 -2.90
C ASN A 109 -8.72 -8.16 -2.12
N LEU A 110 -8.74 -8.06 -0.78
CA LEU A 110 -9.75 -8.70 0.06
C LEU A 110 -11.17 -8.19 -0.25
N ILE A 111 -11.35 -6.87 -0.37
CA ILE A 111 -12.65 -6.26 -0.71
C ILE A 111 -13.05 -6.60 -2.15
N ALA A 112 -12.10 -6.58 -3.08
CA ALA A 112 -12.37 -6.92 -4.48
C ALA A 112 -12.56 -8.43 -4.72
N ASN A 113 -12.15 -9.27 -3.77
CA ASN A 113 -12.05 -10.71 -3.88
C ASN A 113 -11.31 -11.18 -5.15
N LYS A 114 -10.33 -10.40 -5.59
CA LYS A 114 -9.43 -10.67 -6.73
C LYS A 114 -8.16 -9.83 -6.61
N GLU A 115 -7.12 -10.24 -7.32
CA GLU A 115 -5.89 -9.43 -7.41
C GLU A 115 -6.12 -8.17 -8.26
N VAL A 116 -6.32 -7.04 -7.59
CA VAL A 116 -6.39 -5.68 -8.16
C VAL A 116 -5.04 -4.99 -8.06
N VAL A 117 -4.39 -5.10 -6.90
CA VAL A 117 -3.05 -4.57 -6.64
C VAL A 117 -2.07 -5.72 -6.48
N ARG A 118 -0.86 -5.56 -7.01
CA ARG A 118 0.18 -6.57 -6.86
C ARG A 118 0.68 -6.59 -5.41
N GLU A 119 0.60 -7.76 -4.80
CA GLU A 119 1.11 -8.00 -3.44
C GLU A 119 2.51 -8.63 -3.49
N LEU A 120 3.52 -7.81 -3.30
CA LEU A 120 4.92 -8.23 -3.18
C LEU A 120 5.20 -8.61 -1.73
N PHE A 121 4.72 -9.81 -1.37
CA PHE A 121 4.82 -10.39 -0.04
C PHE A 121 5.79 -11.58 -0.01
N ALA A 122 6.50 -11.72 1.10
CA ALA A 122 7.38 -12.84 1.37
C ALA A 122 8.38 -13.04 0.21
N LYS A 123 8.36 -14.20 -0.47
CA LYS A 123 9.32 -14.50 -1.54
C LYS A 123 9.18 -13.57 -2.76
N PHE A 124 8.06 -12.86 -2.90
CA PHE A 124 7.83 -11.91 -3.99
C PHE A 124 8.34 -10.51 -3.66
N PHE A 125 8.64 -10.22 -2.40
CA PHE A 125 9.29 -8.98 -1.99
C PHE A 125 10.76 -8.99 -2.44
N THR A 126 11.03 -8.52 -3.65
CA THR A 126 12.38 -8.33 -4.19
C THR A 126 12.48 -6.96 -4.85
N VAL A 127 13.68 -6.39 -4.92
CA VAL A 127 13.93 -5.07 -5.53
C VAL A 127 13.49 -5.07 -6.99
N GLU A 128 13.76 -6.17 -7.71
CA GLU A 128 13.41 -6.35 -9.12
C GLU A 128 11.89 -6.38 -9.31
N ASN A 129 11.16 -7.14 -8.49
CA ASN A 129 9.70 -7.19 -8.60
C ASN A 129 9.06 -5.84 -8.25
N ILE A 130 9.60 -5.11 -7.27
CA ILE A 130 9.12 -3.77 -6.93
C ILE A 130 9.37 -2.82 -8.10
N HIS A 131 10.56 -2.86 -8.71
CA HIS A 131 10.90 -2.06 -9.88
C HIS A 131 9.96 -2.36 -11.05
N ASP A 132 9.85 -3.63 -11.45
CA ASP A 132 9.07 -4.05 -12.63
C ASP A 132 7.59 -3.72 -12.49
N GLU A 133 7.04 -3.87 -11.28
CA GLU A 133 5.66 -3.50 -11.01
C GLU A 133 5.45 -1.98 -11.05
N THR A 134 6.40 -1.21 -10.50
CA THR A 134 6.38 0.25 -10.56
C THR A 134 6.47 0.75 -12.00
N GLU A 135 7.36 0.16 -12.79
CA GLU A 135 7.56 0.48 -14.21
C GLU A 135 6.26 0.26 -15.00
N LYS A 136 5.58 -0.87 -14.80
CA LYS A 136 4.27 -1.15 -15.43
C LYS A 136 3.24 -0.09 -15.05
N LEU A 137 3.16 0.31 -13.79
CA LEU A 137 2.20 1.31 -13.34
C LEU A 137 2.48 2.72 -13.88
N LEU A 138 3.75 3.04 -14.15
CA LEU A 138 4.16 4.31 -14.73
C LEU A 138 3.98 4.34 -16.26
N PHE A 139 4.32 3.26 -16.95
CA PHE A 139 4.49 3.30 -18.42
C PHE A 139 3.53 2.40 -19.21
N ASP A 140 2.88 1.40 -18.58
CA ASP A 140 1.80 0.64 -19.21
C ASP A 140 0.44 1.25 -18.85
N SER A 141 -0.03 2.14 -19.74
CA SER A 141 -1.33 2.80 -19.59
C SER A 141 -2.51 1.83 -19.49
N LYS A 142 -2.46 0.67 -20.17
CA LYS A 142 -3.55 -0.32 -20.13
C LYS A 142 -3.57 -1.02 -18.78
N TYR A 143 -2.41 -1.41 -18.27
CA TYR A 143 -2.28 -2.02 -16.95
C TYR A 143 -2.74 -1.05 -15.85
N ARG A 144 -2.25 0.20 -15.89
CA ARG A 144 -2.67 1.28 -14.99
C ARG A 144 -4.17 1.53 -15.02
N ASN A 145 -4.76 1.69 -16.20
CA ASN A 145 -6.19 1.98 -16.34
C ASN A 145 -7.08 0.83 -15.86
N LYS A 146 -6.61 -0.41 -15.98
CA LYS A 146 -7.31 -1.56 -15.40
C LYS A 146 -7.38 -1.43 -13.87
N MET A 147 -6.26 -1.17 -13.20
CA MET A 147 -6.23 -0.96 -11.74
C MET A 147 -7.16 0.18 -11.30
N LEU A 148 -7.11 1.32 -11.99
CA LEU A 148 -7.98 2.47 -11.70
C LEU A 148 -9.47 2.17 -11.89
N SER A 149 -9.82 1.33 -12.87
CA SER A 149 -11.22 0.91 -13.07
C SER A 149 -11.73 0.05 -11.92
N GLU A 150 -10.87 -0.81 -11.37
CA GLU A 150 -11.19 -1.66 -10.22
C GLU A 150 -11.34 -0.84 -8.93
N TYR A 151 -10.54 0.20 -8.74
CA TYR A 151 -10.72 1.12 -7.61
C TYR A 151 -12.10 1.78 -7.59
N LYS A 152 -12.64 2.15 -8.76
CA LYS A 152 -14.01 2.68 -8.85
C LYS A 152 -15.05 1.64 -8.42
N ALA A 153 -14.84 0.37 -8.77
CA ALA A 153 -15.72 -0.71 -8.33
C ALA A 153 -15.65 -0.93 -6.81
N ILE A 154 -14.44 -0.87 -6.23
CA ILE A 154 -14.22 -0.95 -4.78
C ILE A 154 -14.91 0.21 -4.05
N GLN A 155 -14.73 1.45 -4.51
CA GLN A 155 -15.39 2.63 -3.95
C GLN A 155 -16.91 2.47 -3.94
N LYS A 156 -17.49 1.95 -5.03
CA LYS A 156 -18.93 1.68 -5.12
C LYS A 156 -19.38 0.59 -4.13
N SER A 157 -18.56 -0.45 -3.92
CA SER A 157 -18.85 -1.56 -3.01
C SER A 157 -18.89 -1.13 -1.53
N LEU A 158 -18.00 -0.21 -1.14
CA LEU A 158 -17.94 0.32 0.23
C LEU A 158 -19.15 1.21 0.57
N GLY A 159 -19.81 1.77 -0.45
CA GLY A 159 -20.97 2.64 -0.28
C GLY A 159 -20.61 3.99 0.34
N THR A 160 -21.65 4.78 0.66
CA THR A 160 -21.52 6.13 1.23
C THR A 160 -22.13 6.25 2.62
N GLU A 161 -22.57 5.14 3.21
CA GLU A 161 -23.19 5.13 4.53
C GLU A 161 -22.15 5.41 5.61
N ASN A 162 -22.52 6.23 6.60
CA ASN A 162 -21.68 6.45 7.76
C ASN A 162 -21.66 5.17 8.62
N ALA A 163 -20.54 4.45 8.57
CA ALA A 163 -20.35 3.18 9.28
C ALA A 163 -20.60 3.32 10.79
N SER A 164 -20.17 4.42 11.41
CA SER A 164 -20.38 4.68 12.84
C SER A 164 -21.86 4.87 13.17
N ASN A 165 -22.61 5.62 12.35
CA ASN A 165 -24.06 5.78 12.55
C ASN A 165 -24.79 4.44 12.38
N LYS A 166 -24.41 3.65 11.36
CA LYS A 166 -24.97 2.31 11.16
C LYS A 166 -24.70 1.40 12.36
N ALA A 167 -23.47 1.39 12.87
CA ALA A 167 -23.11 0.63 14.06
C ALA A 167 -23.91 1.08 15.28
N ALA A 168 -24.01 2.39 15.53
CA ALA A 168 -24.77 2.95 16.64
C ALA A 168 -26.26 2.55 16.56
N ASN A 169 -26.88 2.66 15.39
CA ASN A 169 -28.27 2.25 15.16
C ASN A 169 -28.47 0.75 15.40
N LEU A 170 -27.54 -0.10 14.95
CA LEU A 170 -27.60 -1.55 15.19
C LEU A 170 -27.49 -1.89 16.69
N ILE A 171 -26.61 -1.22 17.42
CA ILE A 171 -26.45 -1.39 18.87
C ILE A 171 -27.74 -0.95 19.59
N TYR A 172 -28.24 0.25 19.29
CA TYR A 172 -29.45 0.80 19.90
C TYR A 172 -30.66 -0.12 19.67
N ASN A 173 -30.88 -0.57 18.44
CA ASN A 173 -31.99 -1.45 18.09
C ASN A 173 -31.90 -2.82 18.75
N ARG A 174 -30.69 -3.30 19.06
CA ARG A 174 -30.49 -4.57 19.75
C ARG A 174 -30.72 -4.47 21.26
N LEU A 175 -30.49 -3.30 21.85
CA LEU A 175 -30.73 -3.04 23.28
C LEU A 175 -32.17 -2.60 23.57
N SER A 176 -32.88 -2.06 22.58
CA SER A 176 -34.27 -1.62 22.69
C SER A 176 -35.31 -2.72 22.41
N LYS A 177 -34.84 -3.96 22.23
CA LYS A 177 -35.65 -5.19 22.20
C LYS A 177 -35.47 -5.94 23.50
#